data_AF-A0A8T3XUJ3-F1
#
_entry.id   AF-A0A8T3XUJ3-F1
#
_cell.length_a   1.000
_cell.length_b   1.000
_cell.length_c   1.000
_cell.angle_alpha   90.00
_cell.angle_beta   90.00
_cell.angle_gamma   90.00
#
_symmetry.space_group_name_H-M   'P 1'
#
loop_
_entity.id
_entity.type
_entity.pdbx_description
1 polymer ?
#
loop_
_entity_poly.entity_id
_entity_poly.type
_entity_poly.pdbx_seq_one_letter_code
_entity_poly.pdbx_strand_id
1 'polypeptide(L)'
;MNQILKQVDKNFSSLISDLQSLIRQPSTSAKNEGIQECAKLTAKIMKKAGISTQILSLKGVAPVVFGEVKSRKNPNKTILFYNHYDVQPAEPFSLWENDPFS
;
A
#
# COMPACT_ATOMS: atom_id res chain seq x y z
N MET A 1 -2.29 24.03 -7.46
CA MET A 1 -1.41 22.95 -7.97
C MET A 1 0.02 23.08 -7.43
N ASN A 2 0.72 24.20 -7.65
CA ASN A 2 2.12 24.39 -7.23
C ASN A 2 2.41 24.14 -5.74
N GLN A 3 1.49 24.51 -4.84
CA GLN A 3 1.65 24.24 -3.41
C GLN A 3 1.60 22.73 -3.08
N ILE A 4 0.79 21.95 -3.81
CA ILE A 4 0.68 20.49 -3.60
C ILE A 4 1.97 19.81 -4.06
N LEU A 5 2.45 20.15 -5.26
CA LEU A 5 3.72 19.60 -5.78
C LEU A 5 4.88 19.88 -4.84
N LYS A 6 5.00 21.11 -4.31
CA LYS A 6 6.01 21.44 -3.29
C LYS A 6 5.91 20.59 -2.02
N GLN A 7 4.70 20.18 -1.60
CA GLN A 7 4.56 19.27 -0.46
C GLN A 7 5.01 17.86 -0.81
N VAL A 8 4.77 17.39 -2.04
CA VAL A 8 5.29 16.10 -2.51
C VAL A 8 6.83 16.12 -2.49
N ASP A 9 7.44 17.16 -3.08
CA ASP A 9 8.89 17.31 -3.12
C ASP A 9 9.50 17.36 -1.70
N LYS A 10 8.88 18.14 -0.80
CA LYS A 10 9.32 18.23 0.59
C LYS A 10 9.29 16.90 1.33
N ASN A 11 8.33 16.03 1.01
CA ASN A 11 8.13 14.74 1.69
C ASN A 11 8.73 13.55 0.91
N PHE A 12 9.41 13.80 -0.22
CA PHE A 12 9.84 12.77 -1.16
C PHE A 12 10.60 11.63 -0.50
N SER A 13 11.57 11.92 0.38
CA SER A 13 12.34 10.90 1.08
C SER A 13 11.49 9.99 1.97
N SER A 14 10.44 10.53 2.62
CA SER A 14 9.52 9.70 3.41
C SER A 14 8.61 8.86 2.53
N LEU A 15 8.20 9.38 1.37
CA LEU A 15 7.38 8.62 0.42
C LEU A 15 8.17 7.45 -0.16
N ILE A 16 9.45 7.66 -0.51
CA ILE A 16 10.36 6.60 -0.93
C ILE A 16 10.57 5.57 0.20
N SER A 17 10.73 6.01 1.45
CA SER A 17 10.88 5.10 2.58
C SER A 17 9.62 4.26 2.83
N ASP A 18 8.43 4.83 2.68
CA ASP A 18 7.16 4.08 2.79
C ASP A 18 7.04 3.05 1.63
N LEU A 19 7.43 3.41 0.40
CA LEU A 19 7.48 2.48 -0.74
C LEU A 19 8.49 1.34 -0.51
N GLN A 20 9.70 1.66 -0.07
CA GLN A 20 10.72 0.65 0.26
C GLN A 20 10.23 -0.28 1.36
N SER A 21 9.50 0.23 2.36
CA SER A 21 8.90 -0.61 3.41
C SER A 21 7.89 -1.60 2.84
N LEU A 22 7.08 -1.17 1.86
CA LEU A 22 6.14 -2.06 1.16
C LEU A 22 6.87 -3.09 0.30
N ILE A 23 7.90 -2.70 -0.45
CA ILE A 23 8.72 -3.62 -1.26
C ILE A 23 9.38 -4.68 -0.37
N ARG A 24 9.93 -4.29 0.79
CA ARG A 24 10.60 -5.22 1.72
C ARG A 24 9.66 -6.20 2.42
N GLN A 25 8.35 -6.06 2.26
CA GLN A 25 7.36 -6.98 2.79
C GLN A 25 6.85 -7.86 1.64
N PRO A 26 7.38 -9.07 1.44
CA PRO A 26 6.84 -10.01 0.47
C PRO A 26 5.33 -10.18 0.66
N SER A 27 4.61 -10.24 -0.45
CA SER A 27 3.15 -10.35 -0.49
C SER A 27 2.73 -11.22 -1.68
N THR A 28 3.33 -12.41 -1.82
CA THR A 28 3.14 -13.28 -2.97
C THR A 28 1.84 -14.07 -2.86
N SER A 29 0.80 -13.68 -3.61
CA SER A 29 -0.54 -14.29 -3.51
C SER A 29 -0.57 -15.75 -3.98
N ALA A 30 0.15 -16.08 -5.05
CA ALA A 30 0.26 -17.44 -5.58
C ALA A 30 0.84 -18.46 -4.58
N LYS A 31 1.54 -17.97 -3.55
CA LYS A 31 2.18 -18.77 -2.49
C LYS A 31 1.56 -18.55 -1.11
N ASN A 32 0.54 -17.70 -1.00
CA ASN A 32 -0.04 -17.27 0.27
C ASN A 32 1.02 -16.74 1.26
N GLU A 33 2.02 -16.00 0.74
CA GLU A 33 3.15 -15.50 1.51
C GLU A 33 2.96 -14.03 1.88
N GLY A 34 3.07 -13.70 3.17
CA GLY A 34 3.14 -12.31 3.65
C GLY A 34 1.91 -11.42 3.38
N ILE A 35 0.82 -11.99 2.89
CA ILE A 35 -0.41 -11.27 2.53
C ILE A 35 -1.04 -10.56 3.74
N GLN A 36 -1.01 -11.19 4.92
CA GLN A 36 -1.59 -10.60 6.13
C GLN A 36 -0.72 -9.46 6.67
N GLU A 37 0.59 -9.62 6.58
CA GLU A 37 1.60 -8.67 7.00
C GLU A 37 1.57 -7.43 6.11
N CYS A 38 1.52 -7.61 4.79
CA CYS A 38 1.41 -6.52 3.83
C CYS A 38 0.06 -5.76 3.97
N ALA A 39 -1.06 -6.45 4.25
CA ALA A 39 -2.32 -5.78 4.54
C ALA A 39 -2.23 -4.89 5.79
N LYS A 40 -1.59 -5.38 6.87
CA LYS A 40 -1.37 -4.60 8.10
C LYS A 40 -0.44 -3.41 7.86
N LEU A 41 0.62 -3.59 7.08
CA LEU A 41 1.56 -2.53 6.71
C LEU A 41 0.88 -1.44 5.88
N THR A 42 0.12 -1.83 4.86
CA THR A 42 -0.68 -0.92 4.03
C THR A 42 -1.65 -0.13 4.89
N ALA A 43 -2.38 -0.79 5.80
CA ALA A 43 -3.29 -0.12 6.72
C ALA A 43 -2.57 0.88 7.65
N LYS A 44 -1.35 0.55 8.11
CA LYS A 44 -0.52 1.43 8.93
C LYS A 44 -0.09 2.69 8.15
N ILE A 45 0.34 2.54 6.90
CA ILE A 45 0.73 3.66 6.03
C ILE A 45 -0.48 4.56 5.73
N MET A 46 -1.65 3.97 5.42
CA MET A 46 -2.88 4.74 5.21
C MET A 46 -3.28 5.53 6.47
N LYS A 47 -3.20 4.94 7.67
CA LYS A 47 -3.46 5.64 8.93
C LYS A 47 -2.46 6.77 9.18
N LYS A 48 -1.16 6.55 8.91
CA LYS A 48 -0.10 7.58 8.99
C LYS A 48 -0.42 8.77 8.06
N ALA A 49 -1.00 8.51 6.89
CA ALA A 49 -1.46 9.53 5.95
C ALA A 49 -2.76 10.23 6.35
N GLY A 50 -3.37 9.87 7.49
CA GLY A 50 -4.60 10.49 7.99
C GLY A 50 -5.90 9.88 7.41
N ILE A 51 -5.83 8.69 6.81
CA ILE A 51 -7.00 7.99 6.25
C ILE A 51 -7.64 7.13 7.35
N SER A 52 -8.95 7.28 7.54
CA SER A 52 -9.72 6.35 8.39
C SER A 52 -9.70 4.97 7.71
N THR A 53 -9.06 3.99 8.34
CA THR A 53 -8.68 2.73 7.68
C THR A 53 -9.05 1.52 8.53
N GLN A 54 -9.62 0.49 7.88
CA GLN A 54 -9.93 -0.81 8.46
C GLN A 54 -9.48 -1.94 7.55
N ILE A 55 -9.18 -3.09 8.15
CA ILE A 55 -8.91 -4.33 7.43
C ILE A 55 -10.17 -5.18 7.49
N LEU A 56 -10.69 -5.56 6.33
CA LEU A 56 -11.87 -6.40 6.18
C LEU A 56 -11.40 -7.82 5.84
N SER A 57 -11.83 -8.79 6.63
CA SER A 57 -11.39 -10.19 6.48
C SER A 57 -12.59 -11.10 6.25
N LEU A 58 -12.44 -12.02 5.30
CA LEU A 58 -13.40 -13.08 4.98
C LEU A 58 -12.65 -14.41 4.93
N LYS A 59 -13.30 -15.49 5.37
CA LYS A 59 -12.67 -16.83 5.38
C LYS A 59 -12.30 -17.23 3.95
N GLY A 60 -11.04 -17.62 3.75
CA GLY A 60 -10.53 -18.07 2.45
C GLY A 60 -10.23 -16.96 1.44
N VAL A 61 -10.27 -15.69 1.84
CA VAL A 61 -10.00 -14.54 0.97
C VAL A 61 -8.89 -13.69 1.58
N ALA A 62 -8.03 -13.11 0.73
CA ALA A 62 -7.04 -12.13 1.17
C ALA A 62 -7.74 -10.91 1.82
N PRO A 63 -7.19 -10.32 2.89
CA PRO A 63 -7.80 -9.16 3.53
C PRO A 63 -7.94 -7.98 2.57
N VAL A 64 -9.03 -7.24 2.66
CA VAL A 64 -9.20 -5.97 1.94
C VAL A 64 -8.86 -4.83 2.88
N VAL A 65 -7.94 -3.96 2.48
CA VAL A 65 -7.65 -2.73 3.22
C VAL A 65 -8.57 -1.63 2.69
N PHE A 66 -9.55 -1.25 3.49
CA PHE A 66 -10.51 -0.21 3.15
C PHE A 66 -10.18 1.07 3.90
N GLY A 67 -10.21 2.21 3.21
CA GLY A 67 -10.14 3.51 3.85
C GLY A 67 -10.96 4.59 3.15
N GLU A 68 -11.37 5.58 3.92
CA GLU A 68 -12.21 6.69 3.45
C GLU A 68 -11.67 8.03 3.98
N VAL A 69 -11.70 9.04 3.09
CA VAL A 69 -11.53 10.45 3.46
C VAL A 69 -12.76 11.23 2.99
N LYS A 70 -13.59 11.68 3.94
CA LYS A 70 -14.79 12.45 3.61
C LYS A 70 -14.42 13.89 3.21
N SER A 71 -14.83 14.28 2.00
CA SER A 71 -14.61 15.64 1.51
C SER A 71 -15.46 16.64 2.30
N ARG A 72 -14.80 17.62 2.93
CA ARG A 72 -15.49 18.74 3.59
C ARG A 72 -16.09 19.74 2.61
N LYS A 73 -15.58 19.79 1.37
CA LYS A 73 -15.98 20.76 0.35
C LYS A 73 -17.01 20.22 -0.64
N ASN A 74 -17.05 18.91 -0.86
CA ASN A 74 -17.96 18.28 -1.79
C ASN A 74 -18.37 16.88 -1.30
N PRO A 75 -19.20 16.79 -0.26
CA PRO A 75 -19.58 15.51 0.37
C PRO A 75 -20.47 14.63 -0.52
N ASN A 76 -21.02 15.16 -1.62
CA ASN A 76 -21.96 14.45 -2.49
C ASN A 76 -21.28 13.76 -3.69
N LYS A 77 -19.95 13.86 -3.81
CA LYS A 77 -19.19 13.17 -4.86
C LYS A 77 -18.15 12.26 -4.23
N THR A 78 -18.04 11.05 -4.78
CA THR A 78 -17.10 10.02 -4.33
C THR A 78 -16.22 9.59 -5.50
N ILE A 79 -14.92 9.49 -5.23
CA ILE A 79 -13.94 8.88 -6.14
C ILE A 79 -13.43 7.62 -5.45
N LEU A 80 -13.48 6.49 -6.15
CA LEU A 80 -12.96 5.21 -5.67
C LEU A 80 -11.60 4.94 -6.30
N PHE A 81 -10.62 4.62 -5.45
CA PHE A 81 -9.35 4.04 -5.88
C PHE A 81 -9.36 2.56 -5.54
N TYR A 82 -9.16 1.73 -6.57
CA TYR A 82 -8.98 0.28 -6.42
C TYR A 82 -7.54 -0.07 -6.79
N ASN A 83 -6.89 -0.86 -5.94
CA ASN A 83 -5.53 -1.35 -6.13
C ASN A 83 -5.38 -2.69 -5.42
N HIS A 84 -4.23 -3.32 -5.63
CA HIS A 84 -3.81 -4.54 -4.95
C HIS A 84 -2.45 -4.32 -4.29
N TYR A 85 -2.15 -5.08 -3.24
CA TYR A 85 -0.90 -5.00 -2.48
C TYR A 85 -0.10 -6.31 -2.56
N ASP A 86 -0.63 -7.32 -3.25
CA ASP A 86 0.06 -8.57 -3.56
C ASP A 86 0.89 -8.44 -4.84
N VAL A 87 1.89 -9.31 -4.95
CA VAL A 87 2.82 -9.37 -6.08
C VAL A 87 2.96 -10.78 -6.62
N GLN A 88 3.59 -10.89 -7.79
CA GLN A 88 3.98 -12.18 -8.36
C GLN A 88 5.17 -12.78 -7.61
N PRO A 89 5.38 -14.11 -7.69
CA PRO A 89 6.62 -14.73 -7.25
C PRO A 89 7.83 -14.10 -7.95
N ALA A 90 8.91 -13.85 -7.21
CA ALA A 90 10.10 -13.19 -7.74
C ALA A 90 11.07 -14.16 -8.44
N GLU A 91 10.78 -15.47 -8.46
CA GLU A 91 11.61 -16.45 -9.14
C GLU A 91 11.72 -16.24 -10.67
N PRO A 92 12.86 -16.64 -11.26
CA PRO A 92 14.04 -17.22 -10.61
C PRO A 92 14.96 -16.16 -9.99
N PHE A 93 15.33 -16.35 -8.72
CA PHE A 93 16.17 -15.40 -7.98
C PHE A 93 17.57 -15.19 -8.60
N SER A 94 18.07 -16.16 -9.38
CA SER A 94 19.37 -16.06 -10.05
C SER A 94 19.43 -15.01 -11.17
N LEU A 95 18.30 -14.48 -11.64
CA LEU A 95 18.26 -13.41 -12.64
C LEU A 95 18.28 -12.01 -12.02
N TRP A 96 18.18 -11.92 -10.69
CA TRP A 96 18.22 -10.65 -10.00
C TRP A 96 19.65 -10.25 -9.65
N GLU A 97 20.01 -8.99 -9.91
CA GLU A 97 21.30 -8.44 -9.47
C GLU A 97 21.32 -8.13 -7.97
N ASN A 98 20.14 -7.86 -7.38
CA ASN A 98 19.93 -7.57 -5.96
C ASN A 98 18.70 -8.32 -5.46
N ASP A 99 18.59 -8.59 -4.16
CA ASP A 99 17.40 -9.24 -3.60
C ASP A 99 16.11 -8.46 -3.97
N PRO A 100 15.11 -9.11 -4.60
CA PRO A 100 13.89 -8.44 -5.09
C PRO A 100 13.08 -7.74 -4.00
N PHE A 101 13.28 -8.10 -2.74
CA PHE A 101 12.59 -7.51 -1.59
C PHE A 101 13.57 -6.72 -0.69
N SER A 102 14.65 -6.18 -1.25
CA SER A 102 15.68 -5.40 -0.53
C SER A 102 15.62 -3.89 -0.64
#